data_AF-A0A090VQD9-F1
#
_entry.id   AF-A0A090VQD9-F1
#
_cell.length_a   1.000
_cell.length_b   1.000
_cell.length_c   1.000
_cell.angle_alpha   90.00
_cell.angle_beta   90.00
_cell.angle_gamma   90.00
#
_symmetry.space_group_name_H-M   'P 1'
#
loop_
_entity.id
_entity.type
_entity.pdbx_description
1 polymer ?
#
loop_
_entity_poly.entity_id
_entity_poly.type
_entity_poly.pdbx_seq_one_letter_code
_entity_poly.pdbx_strand_id
1 'polypeptide(L)'
;MVALLSVLTGIFLTTRKAKKHGAKIWDATSKRLVFNFLIPLVVGGLYILIILSQGKYGQSGGLMLIFYGLALINASKYSIGDIRYLGYIQIILGLIGSWKPGYGFWLWVLGFGIMHIVYGTWMHFKYDVKK
;
A
#
# COMPACT_ATOMS: atom_id res chain seq x y z
N MET A 1 -15.53 -17.93 -10.66
CA MET A 1 -16.39 -17.00 -11.46
C MET A 1 -16.70 -15.68 -10.76
N VAL A 2 -16.98 -15.65 -9.45
CA VAL A 2 -17.32 -14.40 -8.72
C VAL A 2 -16.18 -13.37 -8.71
N ALA A 3 -14.91 -13.81 -8.58
CA ALA A 3 -13.76 -12.90 -8.55
C ALA A 3 -13.57 -12.07 -9.83
N LEU A 4 -13.82 -12.66 -11.01
CA LEU A 4 -13.74 -11.95 -12.29
C LEU A 4 -14.81 -10.86 -12.41
N LEU A 5 -16.03 -11.15 -11.96
CA LEU A 5 -17.15 -10.20 -11.96
C LEU A 5 -16.90 -9.04 -10.99
N SER A 6 -16.32 -9.30 -9.81
CA SER A 6 -15.97 -8.27 -8.83
C SER A 6 -14.84 -7.36 -9.32
N VAL A 7 -13.84 -7.90 -10.02
CA VAL A 7 -12.78 -7.10 -10.65
C VAL A 7 -13.35 -6.23 -11.77
N LEU A 8 -14.22 -6.78 -12.61
CA LEU A 8 -14.86 -6.03 -13.70
C LEU A 8 -15.80 -4.93 -13.19
N THR A 9 -16.63 -5.20 -12.18
CA THR A 9 -17.48 -4.18 -11.58
C THR A 9 -16.68 -3.15 -10.80
N GLY A 10 -15.62 -3.57 -10.10
CA GLY A 10 -14.68 -2.67 -9.42
C GLY A 10 -14.02 -1.69 -10.38
N ILE A 11 -13.48 -2.17 -11.50
CA ILE A 11 -12.88 -1.33 -12.55
C ILE A 11 -13.95 -0.42 -13.16
N PHE A 12 -15.11 -0.96 -13.53
CA PHE A 12 -16.19 -0.19 -14.17
C PHE A 12 -16.74 0.94 -13.27
N LEU A 13 -16.99 0.66 -11.99
CA LEU A 13 -17.44 1.66 -11.02
C LEU A 13 -16.36 2.71 -10.75
N THR A 14 -15.08 2.31 -10.68
CA THR A 14 -13.96 3.23 -10.50
C THR A 14 -13.79 4.16 -11.71
N THR A 15 -13.88 3.62 -12.93
CA THR A 15 -13.82 4.41 -14.17
C THR A 15 -15.03 5.35 -14.31
N ARG A 16 -16.23 4.91 -13.91
CA ARG A 16 -17.45 5.74 -14.02
C ARG A 16 -17.51 6.84 -12.95
N LYS A 17 -17.01 6.58 -11.73
CA LYS A 17 -16.93 7.57 -10.65
C LYS A 17 -15.82 8.60 -10.92
N ALA A 18 -14.71 8.18 -11.53
CA ALA A 18 -13.64 9.07 -12.01
C ALA A 18 -14.11 10.03 -13.11
N LYS A 19 -14.96 9.57 -14.03
CA LYS A 19 -15.49 10.40 -15.14
C LYS A 19 -16.52 11.44 -14.69
N LYS A 20 -17.24 11.20 -13.60
CA LYS A 20 -18.32 12.08 -13.10
C LYS A 20 -17.81 13.31 -12.32
N HIS A 21 -16.54 13.33 -11.90
CA HIS A 21 -15.97 14.41 -11.08
C HIS A 21 -15.06 15.40 -11.82
N GLY A 22 -14.89 15.31 -13.14
CA GLY A 22 -14.18 16.34 -13.92
C GLY A 22 -12.72 16.61 -13.52
N ALA A 23 -12.14 15.78 -12.66
CA ALA A 23 -10.75 15.88 -12.24
C ALA A 23 -9.86 15.21 -13.28
N LYS A 24 -8.81 15.91 -13.75
CA LYS A 24 -7.67 15.30 -14.45
C LYS A 24 -6.93 14.35 -13.49
N ILE A 25 -7.52 13.19 -13.22
CA ILE A 25 -6.92 12.13 -12.39
C ILE A 25 -5.61 11.61 -13.01
N TRP A 26 -5.38 11.91 -14.28
CA TRP A 26 -4.25 11.46 -15.09
C TRP A 26 -3.27 12.58 -15.46
N ASP A 27 -2.93 13.46 -14.53
CA ASP A 27 -1.84 14.42 -14.75
C ASP A 27 -0.46 13.70 -14.72
N ALA A 28 0.57 14.32 -15.29
CA ALA A 28 1.93 13.72 -15.36
C ALA A 28 2.45 13.30 -13.97
N THR A 29 2.06 14.05 -12.94
CA THR A 29 2.37 13.78 -11.52
C THR A 29 1.68 12.51 -11.03
N SER A 30 0.39 12.30 -11.34
CA SER A 30 -0.34 11.07 -10.99
C SER A 30 0.22 9.83 -11.68
N LYS A 31 0.62 9.94 -12.97
CA LYS A 31 1.33 8.85 -13.67
C LYS A 31 2.61 8.46 -12.95
N ARG A 32 3.43 9.46 -12.58
CA ARG A 32 4.70 9.26 -11.89
C ARG A 32 4.50 8.64 -10.50
N LEU A 33 3.47 9.05 -9.77
CA LEU A 33 3.10 8.43 -8.50
C LEU A 33 2.81 6.94 -8.68
N VAL A 34 1.91 6.60 -9.61
CA VAL A 34 1.48 5.22 -9.85
C VAL A 34 2.65 4.34 -10.32
N PHE A 35 3.50 4.84 -11.23
CA PHE A 35 4.68 4.10 -11.67
C PHE A 35 5.66 3.86 -10.52
N ASN A 36 5.99 4.88 -9.74
CA ASN A 36 6.92 4.77 -8.61
C ASN A 36 6.35 3.92 -7.47
N PHE A 37 5.03 3.82 -7.35
CA PHE A 37 4.37 2.89 -6.44
C PHE A 37 4.39 1.45 -6.95
N LEU A 38 4.10 1.24 -8.25
CA LEU A 38 3.98 -0.09 -8.84
C LEU A 38 5.32 -0.82 -8.94
N ILE A 39 6.41 -0.12 -9.23
CA ILE A 39 7.74 -0.75 -9.37
C ILE A 39 8.10 -1.57 -8.11
N PRO A 40 8.18 -1.00 -6.90
CA PRO A 40 8.50 -1.76 -5.69
C PRO A 40 7.41 -2.79 -5.33
N LEU A 41 6.13 -2.52 -5.64
CA LEU A 41 5.05 -3.47 -5.37
C LEU A 41 5.14 -4.74 -6.23
N VAL A 42 5.39 -4.58 -7.53
CA VAL A 42 5.52 -5.69 -8.48
C VAL A 42 6.78 -6.50 -8.19
N VAL A 43 7.93 -5.82 -8.02
CA VAL A 43 9.19 -6.49 -7.68
C VAL A 43 9.07 -7.21 -6.34
N GLY A 44 8.46 -6.57 -5.34
CA GLY A 44 8.20 -7.16 -4.03
C GLY A 44 7.27 -8.36 -4.08
N GLY A 45 6.18 -8.26 -4.83
CA GLY A 45 5.22 -9.36 -5.02
C GLY A 45 5.87 -10.58 -5.68
N LEU A 46 6.66 -10.37 -6.74
CA LEU A 46 7.43 -11.43 -7.38
C LEU A 46 8.46 -12.04 -6.42
N TYR A 47 9.15 -11.21 -5.64
CA TYR A 47 10.10 -11.70 -4.64
C TYR A 47 9.45 -12.54 -3.55
N ILE A 48 8.27 -12.12 -3.05
CA ILE A 48 7.51 -12.89 -2.07
C ILE A 48 7.09 -14.25 -2.66
N LEU A 49 6.66 -14.32 -3.92
CA LEU A 49 6.34 -15.59 -4.59
C LEU A 49 7.55 -16.52 -4.68
N ILE A 50 8.74 -15.97 -4.98
CA ILE A 50 9.99 -16.75 -4.98
C ILE A 50 10.28 -17.30 -3.58
N ILE A 51 10.19 -16.48 -2.53
CA ILE A 51 10.42 -16.91 -1.15
C ILE A 51 9.38 -17.94 -0.68
N LEU A 52 8.13 -17.80 -1.12
CA LEU A 52 7.07 -18.79 -0.85
C LEU A 52 7.38 -20.13 -1.53
N SER A 53 7.90 -20.12 -2.77
CA SER A 53 8.34 -21.37 -3.43
C SER A 53 9.51 -22.06 -2.72
N GLN A 54 10.29 -21.33 -1.92
CA GLN A 54 11.35 -21.88 -1.07
C GLN A 54 10.85 -22.42 0.28
N GLY A 55 9.53 -22.40 0.53
CA GLY A 55 8.91 -22.90 1.77
C GLY A 55 9.06 -21.96 2.98
N LYS A 56 9.53 -20.72 2.80
CA LYS A 56 9.77 -19.74 3.88
C LYS A 56 8.56 -18.86 4.16
N TYR A 57 7.42 -19.48 4.46
CA TYR A 57 6.13 -18.80 4.62
C TYR A 57 6.12 -17.70 5.68
N GLY A 58 6.85 -17.88 6.79
CA GLY A 58 6.89 -16.92 7.90
C GLY A 58 7.50 -15.56 7.56
N GLN A 59 8.29 -15.46 6.48
CA GLN A 59 8.92 -14.21 6.04
C GLN A 59 8.01 -13.35 5.16
N SER A 60 6.95 -13.94 4.59
CA SER A 60 6.05 -13.27 3.64
C SER A 60 5.40 -12.00 4.21
N GLY A 61 4.94 -12.05 5.47
CA GLY A 61 4.31 -10.90 6.13
C GLY A 61 5.27 -9.72 6.32
N GLY A 62 6.51 -10.00 6.72
CA GLY A 62 7.56 -8.98 6.86
C GLY A 62 7.94 -8.36 5.51
N LEU A 63 8.11 -9.20 4.49
CA LEU A 63 8.42 -8.74 3.13
C LEU A 63 7.29 -7.88 2.54
N MET A 64 6.02 -8.24 2.75
CA MET A 64 4.88 -7.43 2.31
C MET A 64 4.92 -6.03 2.92
N LEU A 65 5.17 -5.92 4.23
CA LEU A 65 5.28 -4.62 4.93
C LEU A 65 6.46 -3.79 4.40
N ILE A 66 7.61 -4.42 4.15
CA ILE A 66 8.80 -3.72 3.63
C ILE A 66 8.54 -3.17 2.23
N PHE A 67 8.10 -4.03 1.30
CA PHE A 67 7.88 -3.61 -0.09
C PHE A 67 6.75 -2.60 -0.22
N TYR A 68 5.68 -2.75 0.56
CA TYR A 68 4.62 -1.76 0.61
C TYR A 68 5.09 -0.43 1.21
N GLY A 69 5.87 -0.46 2.29
CA GLY A 69 6.47 0.75 2.86
C GLY A 69 7.39 1.48 1.88
N LEU A 70 8.19 0.74 1.11
CA LEU A 70 9.01 1.30 0.02
C LEU A 70 8.17 1.88 -1.11
N ALA A 71 7.05 1.24 -1.45
CA ALA A 71 6.09 1.76 -2.43
C ALA A 71 5.46 3.08 -1.97
N LEU A 72 5.03 3.15 -0.71
CA LEU A 72 4.50 4.38 -0.11
C LEU A 72 5.52 5.52 -0.10
N ILE A 73 6.78 5.25 0.28
CA ILE A 73 7.84 6.28 0.29
C ILE A 73 8.11 6.78 -1.13
N ASN A 74 8.21 5.88 -2.11
CA ASN A 74 8.41 6.28 -3.51
C ASN A 74 7.23 7.07 -4.08
N ALA A 75 6.00 6.68 -3.74
CA ALA A 75 4.78 7.39 -4.14
C ALA A 75 4.63 8.75 -3.44
N SER A 76 5.08 8.87 -2.19
CA SER A 76 4.90 10.07 -1.37
C SER A 76 5.58 11.32 -1.94
N LYS A 77 6.63 11.16 -2.75
CA LYS A 77 7.28 12.28 -3.48
C LYS A 77 6.34 13.00 -4.45
N TYR A 78 5.29 12.31 -4.88
CA TYR A 78 4.33 12.80 -5.88
C TYR A 78 2.92 12.95 -5.31
N SER A 79 2.72 12.68 -4.01
CA SER A 79 1.43 12.73 -3.33
C SER A 79 1.35 13.94 -2.39
N ILE A 80 0.18 14.54 -2.29
CA ILE A 80 -0.12 15.54 -1.26
C ILE A 80 -0.41 14.77 0.03
N GLY A 81 0.47 14.86 1.02
CA GLY A 81 0.27 14.27 2.34
C GLY A 81 1.51 13.56 2.91
N ASP A 82 1.52 13.43 4.23
CA ASP A 82 2.61 12.85 5.02
C ASP A 82 2.65 11.30 4.97
N ILE A 83 2.33 10.71 3.81
CA ILE A 83 2.25 9.25 3.59
C ILE A 83 3.62 8.56 3.79
N ARG A 84 4.71 9.31 3.59
CA ARG A 84 6.09 8.84 3.83
C ARG A 84 6.29 8.28 5.24
N TYR A 85 5.68 8.88 6.26
CA TYR A 85 5.84 8.43 7.65
C TYR A 85 5.19 7.07 7.87
N LEU A 86 4.02 6.83 7.25
CA LEU A 86 3.39 5.51 7.25
C LEU A 86 4.29 4.48 6.57
N GLY A 87 4.95 4.86 5.46
CA GLY A 87 5.91 4.01 4.78
C GLY A 87 7.11 3.62 5.64
N TYR A 88 7.72 4.58 6.35
CA TYR A 88 8.83 4.29 7.28
C TYR A 88 8.42 3.34 8.41
N ILE A 89 7.24 3.54 8.98
CA ILE A 89 6.75 2.68 10.07
C ILE A 89 6.54 1.25 9.57
N GLN A 90 5.99 1.07 8.36
CA GLN A 90 5.82 -0.26 7.77
C GLN A 90 7.15 -0.95 7.46
N ILE A 91 8.17 -0.21 7.02
CA ILE A 91 9.51 -0.79 6.83
C ILE A 91 10.07 -1.28 8.18
N ILE A 92 9.97 -0.48 9.24
CA ILE A 92 10.46 -0.85 10.56
C ILE A 92 9.73 -2.10 11.08
N LEU A 93 8.39 -2.11 11.01
CA LEU A 93 7.58 -3.27 11.42
C LEU A 93 7.91 -4.51 10.58
N GLY A 94 8.12 -4.35 9.28
CA GLY A 94 8.46 -5.44 8.37
C GLY A 94 9.87 -6.00 8.61
N LEU A 95 10.84 -5.17 8.97
CA LEU A 95 12.18 -5.61 9.39
C LEU A 95 12.12 -6.40 10.70
N ILE A 96 11.36 -5.90 11.70
CA ILE A 96 11.12 -6.62 12.95
C ILE A 96 10.43 -7.97 12.69
N GLY A 97 9.44 -7.99 11.79
CA GLY A 97 8.72 -9.21 11.41
C GLY A 97 9.55 -10.19 10.61
N SER A 98 10.53 -9.71 9.83
CA SER A 98 11.48 -10.56 9.11
C SER A 98 12.48 -11.21 10.06
N TRP A 99 12.86 -10.54 11.15
CA TRP A 99 13.73 -11.11 12.19
C TRP A 99 12.99 -12.13 13.06
N LYS A 100 11.72 -11.87 13.39
CA LYS A 100 10.87 -12.82 14.13
C LYS A 100 9.67 -13.26 13.30
N PRO A 101 9.84 -14.23 12.38
CA PRO A 101 8.75 -14.70 11.50
C PRO A 101 7.53 -15.25 12.24
N GLY A 102 7.70 -15.71 13.50
CA GLY A 102 6.57 -16.12 14.35
C GLY A 102 5.58 -14.99 14.70
N TYR A 103 6.02 -13.72 14.64
CA TYR A 103 5.16 -12.55 14.86
C TYR A 103 4.77 -11.84 13.55
N GLY A 104 5.13 -12.39 12.38
CA GLY A 104 4.89 -11.76 11.09
C GLY A 104 3.42 -11.43 10.84
N PHE A 105 2.49 -12.31 11.25
CA PHE A 105 1.05 -12.06 11.15
C PHE A 105 0.59 -10.90 12.02
N TRP A 106 1.00 -10.86 13.29
CA TRP A 106 0.63 -9.80 14.23
C TRP A 106 1.16 -8.43 13.79
N LEU A 107 2.41 -8.38 13.32
CA LEU A 107 3.01 -7.16 12.79
C LEU A 107 2.35 -6.72 11.48
N TRP A 108 1.93 -7.67 10.65
CA TRP A 108 1.16 -7.38 9.44
C TRP A 108 -0.20 -6.76 9.77
N VAL A 109 -0.94 -7.31 10.74
CA VAL A 109 -2.21 -6.72 11.22
C VAL A 109 -2.00 -5.33 11.83
N LEU A 110 -0.91 -5.13 12.56
CA LEU A 110 -0.58 -3.83 13.14
C LEU A 110 -0.26 -2.80 12.05
N GLY A 111 0.58 -3.16 11.07
CA GLY A 111 0.98 -2.30 9.97
C GLY A 111 -0.14 -2.00 8.96
N PHE A 112 -0.82 -3.02 8.44
CA PHE A 112 -1.90 -2.84 7.45
C PHE A 112 -3.24 -2.46 8.07
N GLY A 113 -3.53 -2.90 9.30
CA GLY A 113 -4.77 -2.57 9.99
C GLY A 113 -4.63 -1.27 10.79
N ILE A 114 -4.01 -1.36 11.96
CA ILE A 114 -4.04 -0.30 12.98
C ILE A 114 -3.39 0.99 12.46
N MET A 115 -2.19 0.90 11.90
CA MET A 115 -1.47 2.10 11.44
C MET A 115 -2.20 2.84 10.31
N HIS A 116 -2.91 2.12 9.43
CA HIS A 116 -3.70 2.75 8.38
C HIS A 116 -4.95 3.44 8.93
N ILE A 117 -5.61 2.87 9.94
CA ILE A 117 -6.76 3.50 10.62
C ILE A 117 -6.31 4.79 11.32
N VAL A 118 -5.19 4.74 12.05
CA VAL A 118 -4.61 5.91 12.72
C VAL A 118 -4.23 6.98 11.71
N TYR A 119 -3.53 6.61 10.63
CA TYR A 119 -3.16 7.55 9.58
C TYR A 119 -4.38 8.15 8.87
N GLY A 120 -5.38 7.33 8.53
CA GLY A 120 -6.62 7.78 7.90
C GLY A 120 -7.41 8.73 8.78
N THR A 121 -7.49 8.44 10.07
CA THR A 121 -8.13 9.32 11.06
C THR A 121 -7.35 10.64 11.17
N TRP A 122 -6.03 10.60 11.27
CA TRP A 122 -5.20 11.82 11.34
C TRP A 122 -5.30 12.68 10.07
N MET A 123 -5.33 12.07 8.89
CA MET A 123 -5.56 12.77 7.62
C MET A 123 -6.93 13.46 7.60
N HIS A 124 -7.99 12.77 8.05
CA HIS A 124 -9.33 13.34 8.12
C HIS A 124 -9.37 14.56 9.08
N PHE A 125 -8.79 14.44 10.28
CA PHE A 125 -8.70 15.57 11.21
C PHE A 125 -7.83 16.73 10.71
N LYS A 126 -6.76 16.46 9.96
CA LYS A 126 -5.83 17.49 9.48
C LYS A 126 -6.37 18.25 8.26
N TYR A 127 -7.12 17.59 7.38
CA TYR A 127 -7.57 18.17 6.11
C TYR A 127 -9.08 18.48 6.03
N ASP A 128 -9.95 17.72 6.70
CA ASP A 128 -11.41 17.95 6.65
C ASP A 128 -11.95 18.83 7.79
N VAL A 129 -11.28 18.87 8.96
CA VAL A 129 -11.80 19.62 10.14
C VAL A 129 -11.49 21.13 10.09
N LYS A 130 -10.78 21.60 9.05
CA LYS A 130 -10.65 23.04 8.76
C LYS A 130 -11.69 23.52 7.74
N LYS A 131 -12.95 23.22 7.97
CA LYS A 131 -14.06 23.93 7.32
C LYS A 131 -15.09 24.38 8.34
#